data_AF-A0AAJ4E4M5-F1
#
_entry.id   AF-A0AAJ4E4M5-F1
#
_cell.length_a   1.000
_cell.length_b   1.000
_cell.length_c   1.000
_cell.angle_alpha   90.00
_cell.angle_beta   90.00
_cell.angle_gamma   90.00
#
_symmetry.space_group_name_H-M   'P 1'
#
loop_
_entity.id
_entity.type
_entity.pdbx_description
1 polymer ?
#
loop_
_entity_poly.entity_id
_entity_poly.type
_entity_poly.pdbx_seq_one_letter_code
_entity_poly.pdbx_strand_id
1 'polypeptide(L)' 'MTMEQRAPYPRSADNADKMNLPEGMTCGDCVHSRRCTMMFGHIPADESCDWSPSRFSEAFIATA' A
#
# COMPACT_ATOMS: atom_id res chain seq x y z
N MET A 1 7.10 23.26 -4.71
CA MET A 1 7.02 22.01 -5.49
C MET A 1 5.78 21.28 -5.01
N THR A 2 4.64 21.58 -5.61
CA THR A 2 3.37 20.91 -5.27
C THR A 2 3.48 19.48 -5.77
N MET A 3 3.64 18.53 -4.84
CA MET A 3 3.64 17.10 -5.15
C MET A 3 2.43 16.80 -6.03
N GLU A 4 2.65 16.50 -7.30
CA GLU A 4 1.63 15.92 -8.17
C GLU A 4 1.20 14.59 -7.52
N GLN A 5 0.10 14.64 -6.76
CA GLN A 5 -0.45 13.47 -6.09
C GLN A 5 -1.13 12.62 -7.16
N ARG A 6 -0.40 11.62 -7.67
CA ARG A 6 -0.97 10.56 -8.52
C ARG A 6 -2.18 9.92 -7.82
N ALA A 7 -3.12 9.42 -8.62
CA ALA A 7 -4.20 8.59 -8.08
C ALA A 7 -3.63 7.34 -7.38
N PRO A 8 -4.24 6.88 -6.28
CA PRO A 8 -3.88 5.61 -5.66
C PRO A 8 -3.97 4.47 -6.64
N TYR A 9 -3.04 3.52 -6.54
CA TYR A 9 -3.17 2.24 -7.22
C TYR A 9 -4.29 1.45 -6.52
N PRO A 10 -5.39 1.14 -7.22
CA PRO A 10 -6.55 0.51 -6.61
C PRO A 10 -6.34 -1.00 -6.42
N ARG A 11 -7.17 -1.62 -5.57
CA ARG A 11 -7.31 -3.08 -5.56
C ARG A 11 -7.84 -3.59 -6.89
N SER A 12 -7.30 -4.72 -7.35
CA SER A 12 -7.85 -5.50 -8.45
C SER A 12 -9.14 -6.20 -8.00
N ALA A 13 -10.20 -6.19 -8.83
CA ALA A 13 -11.51 -6.73 -8.45
C ALA A 13 -11.51 -8.24 -8.13
N ASP A 14 -10.66 -9.01 -8.81
CA ASP A 14 -10.56 -10.48 -8.67
C ASP A 14 -9.38 -10.92 -7.81
N ASN A 15 -8.46 -10.02 -7.48
CA ASN A 15 -7.19 -10.29 -6.81
C ASN A 15 -6.42 -11.48 -7.42
N ALA A 16 -6.48 -11.66 -8.75
CA ALA A 16 -5.89 -12.82 -9.41
C ALA A 16 -4.36 -12.91 -9.22
N ASP A 17 -3.71 -11.74 -9.14
CA ASP A 17 -2.27 -11.58 -8.87
C ASP A 17 -1.90 -11.74 -7.38
N LYS A 18 -2.88 -11.80 -6.49
CA LYS A 18 -2.74 -11.84 -5.02
C LYS A 18 -1.98 -10.63 -4.46
N MET A 19 -2.04 -9.49 -5.14
CA MET A 19 -1.32 -8.27 -4.78
C MET A 19 -2.16 -7.27 -3.98
N ASN A 20 -3.48 -7.48 -3.84
CA ASN A 20 -4.31 -6.57 -3.05
C ASN A 20 -3.85 -6.50 -1.58
N LEU A 21 -3.92 -5.30 -1.01
CA LEU A 21 -3.89 -5.14 0.45
C LEU A 21 -5.22 -5.63 1.04
N PRO A 22 -5.25 -5.99 2.34
CA PRO A 22 -6.50 -6.32 3.03
C PRO A 22 -7.56 -5.24 2.84
N GLU A 23 -8.84 -5.63 2.89
CA GLU A 23 -9.94 -4.68 2.76
C GLU A 23 -9.87 -3.57 3.82
N GLY A 24 -10.13 -2.33 3.39
CA GLY A 24 -10.03 -1.14 4.25
C GLY A 24 -8.61 -0.66 4.55
N MET A 25 -7.58 -1.45 4.22
CA MET A 25 -6.17 -1.10 4.48
C MET A 25 -5.49 -0.47 3.27
N THR A 26 -4.55 0.42 3.53
CA THR A 26 -3.72 1.10 2.53
C THR A 26 -2.24 0.85 2.77
N CYS A 27 -1.38 1.22 1.82
CA CYS A 27 0.07 1.09 1.95
C CYS A 27 0.59 1.87 3.16
N GLY A 28 -0.08 2.95 3.57
CA GLY A 28 0.21 3.75 4.76
C GLY A 28 0.03 2.98 6.07
N ASP A 29 -0.86 1.99 6.08
CA ASP A 29 -1.10 1.11 7.23
C ASP A 29 -0.07 -0.02 7.31
N CYS A 30 0.86 -0.12 6.36
CA CYS A 30 1.89 -1.15 6.32
C CYS A 30 3.20 -0.68 6.98
N VAL A 31 3.85 -1.53 7.79
CA VAL A 31 5.18 -1.28 8.35
C VAL A 31 6.25 -1.00 7.28
N HIS A 32 6.01 -1.42 6.04
CA HIS A 32 6.94 -1.26 4.92
C HIS A 32 6.67 -0.01 4.07
N SER A 33 5.62 0.79 4.36
CA SER A 33 5.16 1.91 3.54
C SER A 33 6.30 2.80 3.01
N ARG A 34 7.11 3.32 3.93
CA ARG A 34 8.23 4.22 3.61
C ARG A 34 9.24 3.57 2.67
N ARG A 35 9.53 2.28 2.86
CA ARG A 35 10.48 1.54 2.02
C ARG A 35 9.91 1.35 0.61
N CYS A 36 8.64 0.99 0.50
CA CYS A 36 7.96 0.83 -0.78
C CYS A 36 7.86 2.15 -1.55
N THR A 37 7.58 3.27 -0.87
CA THR A 37 7.59 4.61 -1.49
C THR A 37 8.95 4.97 -2.08
N MET A 38 10.05 4.63 -1.40
CA MET A 38 11.40 4.94 -1.91
C MET A 38 11.85 4.01 -3.04
N MET A 39 11.45 2.74 -3.03
CA MET A 39 11.91 1.75 -4.03
C MET A 39 11.04 1.72 -5.28
N PHE A 40 9.71 1.82 -5.12
CA PHE A 40 8.73 1.63 -6.20
C PHE A 40 7.95 2.90 -6.54
N GLY A 41 8.11 3.96 -5.76
CA GLY A 41 7.31 5.18 -5.93
C GLY A 41 5.86 5.02 -5.49
N HIS A 42 5.54 3.98 -4.71
CA HIS A 42 4.23 3.81 -4.08
C HIS A 42 3.87 5.01 -3.18
N ILE A 43 2.59 5.32 -3.09
CA ILE A 43 2.08 6.34 -2.16
C ILE A 43 1.34 5.67 -1.00
N PRO A 44 1.27 6.30 0.19
CA PRO A 44 0.57 5.71 1.34
C PRO A 44 -0.91 5.36 1.06
N ALA A 45 -1.55 6.04 0.12
CA ALA A 45 -2.95 5.79 -0.22
C ALA A 45 -3.16 4.56 -1.13
N ASP A 46 -2.10 3.95 -1.68
CA ASP A 46 -2.22 2.78 -2.55
C ASP A 46 -2.89 1.61 -1.82
N GLU A 47 -3.77 0.89 -2.52
CA GLU A 47 -4.52 -0.24 -1.97
C GLU A 47 -4.02 -1.60 -2.48
N SER A 48 -2.91 -1.60 -3.23
CA SER A 48 -2.23 -2.79 -3.72
C SER A 48 -0.77 -2.83 -3.25
N CYS A 49 -0.16 -4.00 -3.36
CA CYS A 49 1.22 -4.29 -3.02
C CYS A 49 1.98 -4.68 -4.28
N ASP A 50 3.13 -4.09 -4.56
CA ASP A 50 4.01 -4.53 -5.66
C ASP A 50 4.66 -5.92 -5.45
N TRP A 51 4.35 -6.61 -4.34
CA TRP A 51 4.80 -7.97 -4.07
C TRP A 51 3.67 -8.98 -4.26
N SER A 52 3.92 -10.05 -5.02
CA SER A 52 3.02 -11.21 -5.14
C SER A 52 3.58 -12.42 -4.38
N PRO A 53 2.83 -13.02 -3.43
CA PRO A 53 1.60 -12.47 -2.85
C PRO A 53 1.89 -11.23 -1.98
N SER A 54 0.85 -10.45 -1.72
CA SER A 54 0.89 -9.25 -0.88
C SER A 54 1.62 -9.52 0.43
N ARG A 55 2.62 -8.69 0.73
CA ARG A 55 3.46 -8.76 1.94
C ARG A 55 3.06 -7.74 2.99
N PHE A 56 1.79 -7.37 3.00
CA PHE A 56 1.24 -6.44 3.97
C PHE A 56 1.50 -6.93 5.39
N SER A 57 1.95 -6.02 6.25
CA SER A 57 2.07 -6.24 7.68
C SER A 57 1.62 -4.96 8.34
N GLU A 58 0.51 -5.03 9.08
CA GLU A 58 -0.12 -3.87 9.71
C GLU A 58 0.84 -3.19 10.68
N ALA A 59 0.97 -1.88 10.55
CA ALA A 59 1.67 -1.04 11.49
C ALA A 59 0.76 -0.81 12.69
N PHE A 60 1.05 -1.50 13.79
CA PHE A 60 0.33 -1.24 15.04
C PHE A 60 0.63 0.18 15.52
N ILE A 61 -0.31 1.10 15.35
CA ILE A 61 -0.28 2.38 16.05
C ILE A 61 -0.96 2.15 17.40
N ALA A 62 -0.15 1.97 18.44
CA ALA A 62 -0.65 1.96 19.80
C ALA A 62 -1.28 3.32 20.10
N THR A 63 -2.61 3.40 20.11
CA THR A 63 -3.31 4.56 20.67
C THR A 63 -3.12 4.52 22.18
N ALA A 64 -2.28 5.42 22.69
CA ALA A 64 -2.07 5.68 24.10
C ALA A 64 -3.27 6.42 24.73
#